data_AF-A0A8T4M7X6-F1
#
_entry.id   AF-A0A8T4M7X6-F1
#
_cell.length_a   1.000
_cell.length_b   1.000
_cell.length_c   1.000
_cell.angle_alpha   90.00
_cell.angle_beta   90.00
_cell.angle_gamma   90.00
#
_symmetry.space_group_name_H-M   'P 1'
#
loop_
_entity.id
_entity.type
_entity.pdbx_description
1 polymer ?
#
loop_
_entity_poly.entity_id
_entity_poly.type
_entity_poly.pdbx_seq_one_letter_code
_entity_poly.pdbx_strand_id
1 'polypeptide(L)'
;MSKEIFVISLGGSLIVPAGGINNSFLSEFKSAIKNLSKKHKFVIVCGGGSTARVYIKSLRKAGISNYLQSLIGISITRTNARFVSYFFDHDSNEGIPHDMKHVKNLLKKHDIVFCGALRYADRQTSDSTAAKLAHFLKGTFINMTNVNGLYTSDPRKDKSAKLIPNVNALESPTA
;
A
#
# COMPACT_ATOMS: atom_id res chain seq x y z
N MET A 1 4.01 26.58 7.68
CA MET A 1 4.36 25.30 8.34
C MET A 1 4.35 24.19 7.31
N SER A 2 5.29 23.25 7.35
CA SER A 2 5.27 22.09 6.44
C SER A 2 4.13 21.14 6.82
N LYS A 3 3.34 20.70 5.83
CA LYS A 3 2.29 19.69 6.01
C LYS A 3 2.90 18.39 6.55
N GLU A 4 2.27 17.78 7.55
CA GLU A 4 2.62 16.44 8.02
C GLU A 4 2.44 15.40 6.91
N ILE A 5 3.29 14.36 6.92
CA ILE A 5 3.28 13.32 5.89
C ILE A 5 2.68 12.05 6.48
N PHE A 6 1.66 11.51 5.81
CA PHE A 6 1.08 10.21 6.08
C PHE A 6 1.42 9.25 4.95
N VAL A 7 1.90 8.06 5.29
CA VAL A 7 2.17 6.99 4.33
C VAL A 7 1.20 5.85 4.60
N ILE A 8 0.30 5.63 3.65
CA ILE A 8 -0.79 4.66 3.75
C ILE A 8 -0.39 3.42 2.96
N SER A 9 -0.29 2.25 3.61
CA SER A 9 -0.39 0.98 2.90
C SER A 9 -1.86 0.73 2.59
N LEU A 10 -2.23 0.83 1.31
CA LEU A 10 -3.59 0.53 0.86
C LEU A 10 -3.65 -0.93 0.42
N GLY A 11 -4.19 -1.78 1.30
CA GLY A 11 -4.31 -3.21 1.07
C GLY A 11 -4.95 -3.52 -0.28
N GLY A 12 -4.31 -4.36 -1.08
CA GLY A 12 -4.79 -4.59 -2.45
C GLY A 12 -6.18 -5.24 -2.55
N SER A 13 -6.65 -5.92 -1.50
CA SER A 13 -8.04 -6.42 -1.41
C SER A 13 -9.07 -5.32 -1.18
N LEU A 14 -8.66 -4.13 -0.73
CA LEU A 14 -9.52 -2.95 -0.68
C LEU A 14 -9.65 -2.29 -2.06
N ILE A 15 -8.65 -2.47 -2.93
CA ILE A 15 -8.67 -1.98 -4.32
C ILE A 15 -9.40 -2.98 -5.23
N VAL A 16 -8.89 -4.21 -5.27
CA VAL A 16 -9.38 -5.30 -6.13
C VAL A 16 -9.60 -6.56 -5.29
N PRO A 17 -10.74 -6.70 -4.59
CA PRO A 17 -11.17 -7.96 -3.99
C PRO A 17 -11.41 -9.05 -5.06
N ALA A 18 -11.79 -10.26 -4.61
CA ALA A 18 -12.02 -11.40 -5.49
C ALA A 18 -13.14 -11.16 -6.53
N GLY A 19 -14.14 -10.33 -6.18
CA GLY A 19 -15.28 -9.99 -7.03
C GLY A 19 -15.07 -8.83 -8.00
N GLY A 20 -13.84 -8.30 -8.13
CA GLY A 20 -13.55 -7.15 -9.00
C GLY A 20 -13.12 -5.91 -8.23
N ILE A 21 -13.18 -4.74 -8.87
CA ILE A 21 -12.75 -3.46 -8.28
C ILE A 21 -13.80 -2.98 -7.25
N ASN A 22 -13.35 -2.54 -6.07
CA ASN A 22 -14.24 -2.01 -5.04
C ASN A 22 -14.47 -0.49 -5.19
N ASN A 23 -15.34 -0.11 -6.13
CA ASN A 23 -15.61 1.31 -6.44
C ASN A 23 -16.21 2.10 -5.28
N SER A 24 -17.04 1.48 -4.42
CA SER A 24 -17.65 2.16 -3.26
C SER A 24 -16.56 2.64 -2.31
N PHE A 25 -15.69 1.72 -1.87
CA PHE A 25 -14.58 2.04 -1.00
C PHE A 25 -13.65 3.09 -1.62
N LEU A 26 -13.29 2.95 -2.91
CA LEU A 26 -12.38 3.90 -3.56
C LEU A 26 -12.97 5.31 -3.65
N SER A 27 -14.29 5.44 -3.82
CA SER A 27 -14.99 6.72 -3.86
C SER A 27 -14.95 7.42 -2.49
N GLU A 28 -15.26 6.68 -1.43
CA GLU A 28 -15.18 7.18 -0.05
C GLU A 28 -13.75 7.54 0.34
N PHE A 29 -12.79 6.67 0.02
CA PHE A 29 -11.37 6.89 0.25
C PHE A 29 -10.86 8.13 -0.50
N LYS A 30 -11.25 8.31 -1.78
CA LYS A 30 -10.93 9.51 -2.56
C LYS A 30 -11.43 10.77 -1.89
N SER A 31 -12.70 10.78 -1.47
CA SER A 31 -13.31 11.93 -0.79
C SER A 31 -12.56 12.29 0.49
N ALA A 32 -12.30 11.29 1.35
CA ALA A 32 -11.59 11.49 2.62
C ALA A 32 -10.16 12.03 2.41
N ILE A 33 -9.38 11.40 1.52
CA ILE A 33 -8.00 11.82 1.27
C ILE A 33 -7.94 13.20 0.62
N LYS A 34 -8.81 13.52 -0.37
CA LYS A 34 -8.85 14.85 -0.99
C LYS A 34 -9.19 15.95 0.03
N ASN A 35 -10.02 15.66 1.02
CA ASN A 35 -10.33 16.64 2.05
C ASN A 35 -9.14 16.82 3.02
N LEU A 36 -8.53 15.73 3.46
CA LEU A 36 -7.39 15.76 4.39
C LEU A 36 -6.12 16.32 3.72
N SER A 37 -5.96 16.17 2.40
CA SER A 37 -4.77 16.66 1.67
C SER A 37 -4.63 18.18 1.67
N LYS A 38 -5.71 18.90 2.00
CA LYS A 38 -5.67 20.35 2.25
C LYS A 38 -4.71 20.70 3.39
N LYS A 39 -4.58 19.83 4.40
CA LYS A 39 -3.77 20.04 5.62
C LYS A 39 -2.55 19.13 5.72
N HIS A 40 -2.58 17.98 5.05
CA HIS A 40 -1.54 16.94 5.14
C HIS A 40 -1.05 16.52 3.76
N LYS A 41 0.09 15.84 3.70
CA LYS A 41 0.59 15.17 2.50
C LYS A 41 0.43 13.66 2.63
N PHE A 42 0.12 13.00 1.53
CA PHE A 42 -0.14 11.57 1.50
C PHE A 42 0.77 10.85 0.50
N VAL A 43 1.29 9.70 0.92
CA VAL A 43 1.84 8.68 0.01
C VAL A 43 0.97 7.45 0.13
N ILE A 44 0.34 7.05 -0.97
CA ILE A 44 -0.56 5.89 -1.01
C ILE A 44 0.17 4.74 -1.72
N VAL A 45 0.54 3.72 -0.95
CA VAL A 45 1.23 2.52 -1.43
C VAL A 45 0.20 1.43 -1.72
N CYS A 46 -0.06 1.17 -3.00
CA CYS A 46 -1.11 0.26 -3.43
C CYS A 46 -0.65 -1.20 -3.45
N GLY A 47 -1.40 -2.09 -2.80
CA GLY A 47 -1.19 -3.53 -2.86
C GLY A 47 -1.69 -4.18 -4.16
N GLY A 48 -1.30 -5.44 -4.39
CA GLY A 48 -1.58 -6.15 -5.65
C GLY A 48 -2.96 -6.81 -5.77
N GLY A 49 -3.66 -7.02 -4.64
CA GLY A 49 -5.04 -7.49 -4.62
C GLY A 49 -5.26 -8.89 -5.18
N SER A 50 -6.50 -9.17 -5.61
CA SER A 50 -6.86 -10.46 -6.23
C SER A 50 -6.06 -10.70 -7.51
N THR A 51 -5.86 -9.66 -8.32
CA THR A 51 -5.09 -9.72 -9.56
C THR A 51 -3.69 -10.30 -9.35
N ALA A 52 -2.93 -9.76 -8.39
CA ALA A 52 -1.60 -10.30 -8.08
C ALA A 52 -1.66 -11.76 -7.63
N ARG A 53 -2.63 -12.11 -6.78
CA ARG A 53 -2.80 -13.49 -6.29
C ARG A 53 -3.09 -14.47 -7.42
N VAL A 54 -3.94 -14.11 -8.38
CA VAL A 54 -4.28 -14.97 -9.53
C VAL A 54 -3.04 -15.21 -10.40
N TYR A 55 -2.31 -14.16 -10.77
CA TYR A 55 -1.14 -14.26 -11.63
C TYR A 55 0.00 -15.05 -10.96
N ILE A 56 0.31 -14.71 -9.70
CA ILE A 56 1.34 -15.42 -8.91
C ILE A 56 0.97 -16.89 -8.73
N LYS A 57 -0.31 -17.20 -8.46
CA LYS A 57 -0.77 -18.60 -8.34
C LYS A 57 -0.59 -19.37 -9.63
N SER A 58 -0.85 -18.74 -10.78
CA SER A 58 -0.65 -19.36 -12.10
C SER A 58 0.83 -19.69 -12.34
N LEU A 59 1.73 -18.72 -12.16
CA LEU A 59 3.17 -18.92 -12.33
C LEU A 59 3.74 -19.96 -11.36
N ARG A 60 3.26 -19.97 -10.11
CA ARG A 60 3.66 -20.98 -9.13
C ARG A 60 3.27 -22.39 -9.57
N LYS A 61 2.05 -22.58 -10.12
CA LYS A 61 1.62 -23.87 -10.66
C LYS A 61 2.46 -24.31 -11.86
N ALA A 62 2.96 -23.36 -12.65
CA ALA A 62 3.86 -23.60 -13.76
C ALA A 62 5.34 -23.80 -13.32
N GLY A 63 5.64 -23.87 -12.02
CA GLY A 63 7.00 -24.11 -11.52
C GLY A 63 7.98 -22.93 -11.71
N ILE A 64 7.47 -21.73 -12.01
CA ILE A 64 8.29 -20.55 -12.25
C ILE A 64 8.88 -20.04 -10.93
N SER A 65 10.11 -19.52 -10.97
CA SER A 65 10.84 -19.08 -9.78
C SER A 65 10.11 -17.97 -8.99
N ASN A 66 10.30 -17.97 -7.67
CA ASN A 66 9.72 -16.95 -6.77
C ASN A 66 10.16 -15.51 -7.11
N TYR A 67 11.35 -15.37 -7.69
CA TYR A 67 11.84 -14.09 -8.21
C TYR A 67 10.92 -13.54 -9.30
N LEU A 68 10.65 -14.34 -10.34
CA LEU A 68 9.77 -13.94 -11.45
C LEU A 68 8.32 -13.76 -10.99
N GLN A 69 7.84 -14.59 -10.05
CA GLN A 69 6.54 -14.39 -9.39
C GLN A 69 6.46 -13.03 -8.68
N SER A 70 7.52 -12.63 -7.99
CA SER A 70 7.59 -11.33 -7.33
C SER A 70 7.59 -10.16 -8.33
N LEU A 71 8.30 -10.29 -9.46
CA LEU A 71 8.31 -9.25 -10.49
C LEU A 71 6.93 -8.99 -11.10
N ILE A 72 6.13 -10.04 -11.36
CA ILE A 72 4.76 -9.83 -11.82
C ILE A 72 3.88 -9.21 -10.73
N GLY A 73 4.07 -9.62 -9.46
CA GLY A 73 3.38 -9.01 -8.32
C GLY A 73 3.67 -7.51 -8.20
N ILE A 74 4.94 -7.11 -8.32
CA ILE A 74 5.38 -5.71 -8.35
C ILE A 74 4.72 -4.97 -9.50
N SER A 75 4.72 -5.56 -10.69
CA SER A 75 4.09 -4.95 -11.87
C SER A 75 2.60 -4.68 -11.62
N ILE A 76 1.89 -5.64 -11.01
CA ILE A 76 0.47 -5.49 -10.68
C ILE A 76 0.25 -4.43 -9.59
N THR A 77 1.10 -4.33 -8.57
CA THR A 77 0.98 -3.25 -7.57
C THR A 77 1.12 -1.86 -8.21
N ARG A 78 2.02 -1.72 -9.21
CA ARG A 78 2.21 -0.47 -9.95
C ARG A 78 1.04 -0.18 -10.88
N THR A 79 0.47 -1.20 -11.51
CA THR A 79 -0.78 -1.09 -12.28
C THR A 79 -1.92 -0.59 -11.39
N ASN A 80 -2.09 -1.17 -10.20
CA ASN A 80 -3.10 -0.71 -9.24
C ASN A 80 -2.82 0.74 -8.78
N ALA A 81 -1.57 1.10 -8.51
CA ALA A 81 -1.21 2.47 -8.16
C ALA A 81 -1.56 3.48 -9.27
N ARG A 82 -1.30 3.11 -10.52
CA ARG A 82 -1.70 3.92 -11.69
C ARG A 82 -3.21 4.04 -11.79
N PHE A 83 -3.94 2.94 -11.69
CA PHE A 83 -5.40 2.93 -11.67
C PHE A 83 -5.95 3.85 -10.58
N VAL A 84 -5.49 3.71 -9.33
CA VAL A 84 -5.94 4.55 -8.21
C VAL A 84 -5.57 6.02 -8.44
N SER A 85 -4.39 6.32 -9.00
CA SER A 85 -4.02 7.70 -9.31
C SER A 85 -4.97 8.36 -10.31
N TYR A 86 -5.39 7.62 -11.34
CA TYR A 86 -6.37 8.10 -12.33
C TYR A 86 -7.75 8.23 -11.72
N PHE A 87 -8.13 7.29 -10.85
CA PHE A 87 -9.37 7.40 -10.08
C PHE A 87 -9.39 8.67 -9.21
N PHE A 88 -8.23 9.17 -8.79
CA PHE A 88 -8.08 10.43 -8.05
C PHE A 88 -8.01 11.69 -8.92
N ASP A 89 -8.13 11.55 -10.24
CA ASP A 89 -7.96 12.63 -11.25
C ASP A 89 -6.53 13.19 -11.26
N HIS A 90 -5.53 12.38 -10.90
CA HIS A 90 -4.13 12.80 -10.90
C HIS A 90 -3.52 12.65 -12.30
N ASP A 91 -2.75 13.65 -12.74
CA ASP A 91 -2.14 13.68 -14.08
C ASP A 91 -1.23 12.46 -14.31
N SER A 92 -1.40 11.86 -15.48
CA SER A 92 -0.70 10.68 -15.99
C SER A 92 0.74 10.93 -16.45
N ASN A 93 1.13 12.19 -16.69
CA ASN A 93 2.40 12.53 -17.33
C ASN A 93 3.66 12.23 -16.49
N GLU A 94 3.57 12.25 -15.15
CA GLU A 94 4.71 11.97 -14.26
C GLU A 94 4.89 10.46 -13.95
N GLY A 95 3.89 9.64 -14.31
CA GLY A 95 3.91 8.20 -14.06
C GLY A 95 3.91 7.80 -12.57
N ILE A 96 4.23 6.53 -12.30
CA ILE A 96 4.30 5.99 -10.94
C ILE A 96 5.77 5.86 -10.53
N PRO A 97 6.20 6.39 -9.36
CA PRO A 97 7.57 6.30 -8.91
C PRO A 97 7.98 4.87 -8.57
N HIS A 98 9.24 4.53 -8.89
CA HIS A 98 9.84 3.20 -8.66
C HIS A 98 10.98 3.23 -7.61
N ASP A 99 11.17 4.36 -6.92
CA ASP A 99 12.10 4.45 -5.80
C ASP A 99 11.69 5.55 -4.81
N MET A 100 12.28 5.50 -3.62
CA MET A 100 11.93 6.41 -2.52
C MET A 100 12.34 7.86 -2.81
N LYS A 101 13.41 8.10 -3.58
CA LYS A 101 13.86 9.45 -3.94
C LYS A 101 12.86 10.09 -4.90
N HIS A 102 12.36 9.34 -5.87
CA HIS A 102 11.33 9.80 -6.79
C HIS A 102 10.03 10.13 -6.04
N VAL A 103 9.57 9.26 -5.12
CA VAL A 103 8.42 9.57 -4.23
C VAL A 103 8.62 10.90 -3.49
N LYS A 104 9.79 11.10 -2.86
CA LYS A 104 10.11 12.35 -2.13
C LYS A 104 10.11 13.57 -3.04
N ASN A 105 10.58 13.45 -4.28
CA ASN A 105 10.57 14.55 -5.24
C ASN A 105 9.15 14.91 -5.68
N LEU A 106 8.29 13.92 -5.92
CA LEU A 106 6.89 14.15 -6.25
C LEU A 106 6.13 14.83 -5.10
N LEU A 107 6.43 14.48 -3.84
CA LEU A 107 5.83 15.13 -2.66
C LEU A 107 6.15 16.63 -2.52
N LYS A 108 7.20 17.12 -3.19
CA LYS A 108 7.49 18.56 -3.24
C LYS A 108 6.52 19.30 -4.15
N LYS A 109 5.98 18.62 -5.16
CA LYS A 109 5.07 19.18 -6.17
C LYS A 109 3.60 18.90 -5.83
N HIS A 110 3.33 17.73 -5.26
CA HIS A 110 1.99 17.23 -5.04
C HIS A 110 1.71 16.99 -3.56
N ASP A 111 0.43 17.08 -3.20
CA ASP A 111 -0.02 16.73 -1.85
C ASP A 111 -0.37 15.25 -1.71
N ILE A 112 -0.56 14.54 -2.82
CA ILE A 112 -0.87 13.11 -2.85
C ILE A 112 0.04 12.45 -3.87
N VAL A 113 0.76 11.41 -3.48
CA VAL A 113 1.61 10.61 -4.37
C VAL A 113 1.20 9.15 -4.28
N PHE A 114 1.02 8.50 -5.43
CA PHE A 114 0.67 7.08 -5.51
C PHE A 114 1.88 6.26 -5.91
N CYS A 115 2.07 5.10 -5.28
CA CYS A 115 3.09 4.15 -5.72
C CYS A 115 2.66 2.70 -5.49
N GLY A 116 3.24 1.79 -6.26
CA GLY A 116 3.20 0.36 -5.98
C GLY A 116 4.44 -0.04 -5.18
N ALA A 117 4.88 -1.29 -5.37
CA ALA A 117 6.20 -1.69 -4.95
C ALA A 117 7.28 -0.89 -5.70
N LEU A 118 8.23 -0.34 -4.94
CA LEU A 118 9.30 0.48 -5.48
C LEU A 118 10.37 -0.40 -6.13
N ARG A 119 10.88 -1.39 -5.39
CA ARG A 119 11.98 -2.25 -5.82
C ARG A 119 11.68 -3.70 -5.48
N TYR A 120 12.31 -4.62 -6.21
CA TYR A 120 12.39 -6.00 -5.77
C TYR A 120 13.27 -6.05 -4.52
N ALA A 121 12.78 -6.76 -3.51
CA ALA A 121 13.54 -7.18 -2.34
C ALA A 121 12.91 -8.47 -1.83
N ASP A 122 13.74 -9.35 -1.28
CA ASP A 122 13.24 -10.62 -0.76
C ASP A 122 12.25 -10.38 0.39
N ARG A 123 11.17 -11.16 0.41
CA ARG A 123 10.08 -11.13 1.41
C ARG A 123 9.43 -9.75 1.62
N GLN A 124 9.46 -8.88 0.62
CA GLN A 124 8.85 -7.55 0.69
C GLN A 124 7.37 -7.55 0.21
N THR A 125 6.56 -6.71 0.85
CA THR A 125 5.14 -6.48 0.61
C THR A 125 4.84 -4.99 0.44
N SER A 126 3.60 -4.62 0.14
CA SER A 126 3.16 -3.22 0.18
C SER A 126 3.33 -2.61 1.56
N ASP A 127 3.01 -3.34 2.63
CA ASP A 127 3.07 -2.85 4.01
C ASP A 127 4.50 -2.52 4.42
N SER A 128 5.46 -3.41 4.13
CA SER A 128 6.88 -3.15 4.38
C SER A 128 7.44 -2.03 3.49
N THR A 129 6.93 -1.88 2.26
CA THR A 129 7.27 -0.73 1.40
C THR A 129 6.79 0.59 2.02
N ALA A 130 5.55 0.62 2.51
CA ALA A 130 4.95 1.77 3.16
C ALA A 130 5.65 2.12 4.48
N ALA A 131 5.96 1.13 5.32
CA ALA A 131 6.70 1.35 6.57
C ALA A 131 8.10 1.94 6.31
N LYS A 132 8.85 1.40 5.33
CA LYS A 132 10.17 1.94 4.93
C LYS A 132 10.06 3.38 4.41
N LEU A 133 9.02 3.67 3.61
CA LEU A 133 8.75 5.03 3.12
C LEU A 133 8.39 6.00 4.26
N ALA A 134 7.55 5.58 5.21
CA ALA A 134 7.18 6.38 6.37
C ALA A 134 8.42 6.77 7.18
N HIS A 135 9.29 5.80 7.46
CA HIS A 135 10.56 6.04 8.13
C HIS A 135 11.45 7.01 7.32
N PHE A 136 11.65 6.75 6.02
CA PHE A 136 12.48 7.59 5.15
C PHE A 136 11.98 9.03 5.04
N LEU A 137 10.67 9.23 5.05
CA LEU A 137 10.02 10.55 4.94
C LEU A 137 9.77 11.21 6.30
N LYS A 138 10.08 10.54 7.42
CA LYS A 138 9.73 10.97 8.79
C LYS A 138 8.23 11.26 8.93
N GLY A 139 7.41 10.39 8.35
CA GLY A 139 5.95 10.48 8.36
C GLY A 139 5.28 9.38 9.19
N THR A 140 3.97 9.53 9.40
CA THR A 140 3.13 8.56 10.09
C THR A 140 2.76 7.42 9.16
N PHE A 141 3.02 6.18 9.58
CA PHE A 141 2.60 4.98 8.84
C PHE A 141 1.17 4.59 9.23
N ILE A 142 0.31 4.38 8.23
CA ILE A 142 -1.05 3.86 8.40
C ILE A 142 -1.18 2.59 7.56
N ASN A 143 -1.58 1.47 8.17
CA ASN A 143 -1.89 0.25 7.44
C ASN A 143 -3.41 0.10 7.29
N MET A 144 -3.94 0.30 6.07
CA MET A 144 -5.35 0.07 5.76
C MET A 144 -5.54 -1.35 5.21
N THR A 145 -6.16 -2.20 6.03
CA THR A 145 -6.40 -3.61 5.73
C THR A 145 -7.89 -3.96 5.85
N ASN A 146 -8.26 -5.19 5.52
CA ASN A 146 -9.64 -5.69 5.56
C ASN A 146 -10.03 -6.32 6.92
N VAL A 147 -9.27 -6.02 7.97
CA VAL A 147 -9.56 -6.39 9.36
C VAL A 147 -9.50 -5.12 10.22
N ASN A 148 -10.23 -5.10 11.34
CA ASN A 148 -10.37 -3.90 12.16
C ASN A 148 -9.07 -3.45 12.86
N GLY A 149 -8.04 -4.30 12.90
CA GLY A 149 -6.76 -4.01 13.52
C GLY A 149 -5.97 -5.28 13.80
N LEU A 150 -5.10 -5.20 14.80
CA LEU A 150 -4.34 -6.35 15.28
C LEU A 150 -5.20 -7.17 16.24
N TYR A 151 -5.15 -8.50 16.10
CA TYR A 151 -5.86 -9.44 16.97
C TYR A 151 -4.89 -10.42 17.63
N THR A 152 -5.29 -11.02 18.74
CA THR A 152 -4.52 -12.07 19.44
C THR A 152 -4.29 -13.34 18.59
N SER A 153 -5.17 -13.60 17.64
CA SER A 153 -5.15 -14.72 16.68
C SER A 153 -5.90 -14.29 15.39
N ASP A 154 -5.89 -15.11 14.33
CA ASP A 154 -6.60 -14.75 13.08
C ASP A 154 -8.13 -14.75 13.31
N PRO A 155 -8.80 -13.59 13.31
CA PRO A 155 -10.22 -13.49 13.66
C PRO A 155 -11.16 -14.18 12.66
N ARG A 156 -10.64 -14.57 11.48
CA ARG A 156 -11.42 -15.32 10.48
C ARG A 156 -11.46 -16.83 10.79
N LYS A 157 -10.52 -17.31 11.60
CA LYS A 157 -10.38 -18.73 11.95
C LYS A 157 -10.75 -18.98 13.41
N ASP A 158 -10.51 -18.00 14.27
CA ASP A 158 -10.72 -18.10 15.71
C ASP A 158 -11.74 -17.05 16.16
N LYS A 159 -12.91 -17.51 16.59
CA LYS A 159 -13.97 -16.62 17.11
C LYS A 159 -13.63 -16.00 18.46
N SER A 160 -12.65 -16.53 19.18
CA SER A 160 -12.17 -16.00 20.46
C SER A 160 -11.11 -14.90 20.31
N ALA A 161 -10.68 -14.60 19.07
CA ALA A 161 -9.72 -13.57 18.77
C ALA A 161 -10.16 -12.21 19.32
N LYS A 162 -9.30 -11.58 20.14
CA LYS A 162 -9.57 -10.26 20.73
C LYS A 162 -8.77 -9.18 20.02
N LEU A 163 -9.41 -8.03 19.76
CA LEU A 163 -8.75 -6.86 19.21
C LEU A 163 -7.74 -6.30 20.22
N ILE A 164 -6.53 -6.02 19.75
CA ILE A 164 -5.47 -5.41 20.54
C ILE A 164 -5.44 -3.92 20.18
N PRO A 165 -5.86 -3.03 21.10
CA PRO A 165 -6.02 -1.61 20.78
C PRO A 165 -4.68 -0.89 20.62
N ASN A 166 -3.67 -1.28 21.40
CA ASN A 166 -2.34 -0.68 21.40
C ASN A 166 -1.30 -1.77 21.59
N VAL A 167 -0.18 -1.64 20.87
CA VAL A 167 1.03 -2.41 21.08
C VAL A 167 2.22 -1.47 21.06
N ASN A 168 3.20 -1.73 21.90
CA ASN A 168 4.48 -1.07 21.82
C ASN A 168 5.37 -1.83 20.84
N ALA A 169 6.20 -1.11 20.10
CA ALA A 169 7.30 -1.76 19.40
C ALA A 169 8.15 -2.48 20.46
N LEU A 170 8.43 -3.77 20.25
CA LEU A 170 9.51 -4.41 20.97
C LEU A 170 10.76 -3.59 20.64
N GLU A 171 11.50 -3.16 21.65
CA GLU A 171 12.81 -2.56 21.43
C GLU A 171 13.57 -3.49 20.48
N SER A 172 13.89 -3.00 19.29
CA SER A 172 14.73 -3.79 18.40
C SER A 172 16.02 -4.06 19.17
N PRO A 173 16.51 -5.30 19.23
CA PRO A 173 17.91 -5.52 19.58
C PRO A 173 18.68 -4.61 18.64
N THR A 174 19.35 -3.62 19.21
CA THR A 174 20.12 -2.60 18.50
C THR A 174 20.89 -3.22 17.34
N ALA A 175 20.75 -2.60 16.17
CA ALA A 175 21.56 -2.88 14.98
C ALA A 175 23.06 -2.68 15.27
#